data_AF-A0A7G8HI51-F1
#
_entry.id   AF-A0A7G8HI51-F1
#
_cell.length_a   1.000
_cell.length_b   1.000
_cell.length_c   1.000
_cell.angle_alpha   90.00
_cell.angle_beta   90.00
_cell.angle_gamma   90.00
#
_symmetry.space_group_name_H-M   'P 1'
#
loop_
_entity.id
_entity.type
_entity.pdbx_description
1 polymer ?
#
loop_
_entity_poly.entity_id
_entity_poly.type
_entity_poly.pdbx_seq_one_letter_code
_entity_poly.pdbx_strand_id
1 'polypeptide(L)'
;MAGLYSLLLSVAAASGAMLIERPFCDGVKKAGEYFTGSNVFCLSTALVNTEARAVETLAHEMVHLAQDCAGGGLQTDAYALLLSDQPPSVAAAEDEAYQLERDPRRVVELVRLHCY
;
A
#
# COMPACT_ATOMS: atom_id res chain seq x y z
N MET A 1 -18.27 -0.74 -4.38
CA MET A 1 -17.08 -0.11 -4.99
C MET A 1 -17.13 1.41 -4.89
N ALA A 2 -18.25 2.06 -5.27
CA ALA A 2 -18.41 3.50 -5.11
C ALA A 2 -18.00 4.00 -3.70
N GLY A 3 -16.99 4.86 -3.65
CA GLY A 3 -16.48 5.49 -2.43
C GLY A 3 -15.27 4.81 -1.77
N LEU A 4 -14.91 3.57 -2.16
CA LEU A 4 -13.69 2.93 -1.62
C LEU A 4 -12.42 3.62 -2.08
N TYR A 5 -12.34 3.97 -3.37
CA TYR A 5 -11.21 4.73 -3.91
C TYR A 5 -11.00 6.04 -3.15
N SER A 6 -12.07 6.83 -2.99
CA SER A 6 -12.03 8.08 -2.24
C SER A 6 -11.65 7.90 -0.76
N LEU A 7 -12.11 6.81 -0.13
CA LEU A 7 -11.73 6.47 1.24
C LEU A 7 -10.22 6.19 1.36
N LEU A 8 -9.68 5.34 0.48
CA LEU A 8 -8.26 5.01 0.45
C LEU A 8 -7.41 6.26 0.28
N LEU A 9 -7.75 7.12 -0.69
CA LEU A 9 -7.06 8.40 -0.90
C LEU A 9 -7.12 9.31 0.32
N SER A 10 -8.28 9.39 0.98
CA SER A 10 -8.45 10.25 2.16
C SER A 10 -7.58 9.77 3.32
N VAL A 11 -7.51 8.46 3.53
CA VAL A 11 -6.71 7.86 4.61
C VAL A 11 -5.22 7.97 4.31
N ALA A 12 -4.80 7.73 3.07
CA ALA A 12 -3.44 7.95 2.61
C ALA A 12 -3.01 9.41 2.85
N ALA A 13 -3.81 10.38 2.40
CA ALA A 13 -3.52 11.80 2.58
C ALA A 13 -3.45 12.22 4.05
N ALA A 14 -4.36 11.72 4.89
CA ALA A 14 -4.35 11.98 6.33
C ALA A 14 -3.13 11.37 7.05
N SER A 15 -2.53 10.33 6.46
CA SER A 15 -1.25 9.73 6.92
C SER A 15 -0.02 10.47 6.37
N GLY A 16 -0.22 11.58 5.64
CA GLY A 16 0.85 12.37 5.03
C GLY A 16 1.33 11.85 3.67
N ALA A 17 0.66 10.86 3.09
CA ALA A 17 1.04 10.31 1.80
C ALA A 17 0.42 11.05 0.61
N MET A 18 1.19 11.21 -0.47
CA MET A 18 0.77 11.90 -1.69
C MET A 18 0.60 10.90 -2.84
N LEU A 19 -0.52 10.97 -3.56
CA LEU A 19 -0.70 10.24 -4.82
C LEU A 19 -0.21 11.06 -6.01
N ILE A 20 0.62 10.45 -6.85
CA ILE A 20 0.94 10.93 -8.20
C ILE A 20 0.46 9.92 -9.25
N GLU A 21 -0.05 10.43 -10.36
CA GLU A 21 -0.46 9.61 -11.50
C GLU A 21 0.46 9.88 -12.67
N ARG A 22 1.03 8.83 -13.24
CA ARG A 22 1.96 8.92 -14.38
C ARG A 22 1.74 7.73 -15.31
N PRO A 23 2.16 7.81 -16.59
CA PRO A 23 2.12 6.64 -17.47
C PRO A 23 2.84 5.44 -16.84
N PHE A 24 4.01 5.66 -16.24
CA PHE A 24 4.81 4.62 -15.57
C PHE A 24 5.41 5.15 -14.27
N CYS A 25 5.36 4.33 -13.21
CA CYS A 25 5.79 4.70 -11.85
C CYS A 25 7.29 4.51 -11.63
N ASP A 26 7.80 3.32 -11.95
CA ASP A 26 9.23 3.00 -12.01
C ASP A 26 9.47 1.81 -12.96
N GLY A 27 9.03 2.00 -14.21
CA GLY A 27 9.14 1.01 -15.27
C GLY A 27 7.78 0.55 -15.82
N VAL A 28 7.85 -0.12 -16.97
CA VAL A 28 6.67 -0.43 -17.80
C VAL A 28 5.80 -1.58 -17.29
N LYS A 29 6.19 -2.22 -16.18
CA LYS A 29 5.50 -3.39 -15.61
C LYS A 29 4.85 -3.12 -14.25
N LYS A 30 5.15 -2.00 -13.58
CA LYS A 30 4.64 -1.69 -12.25
C LYS A 30 3.32 -0.91 -12.35
N ALA A 31 2.23 -1.50 -11.85
CA ALA A 31 0.91 -0.87 -11.82
C ALA A 31 0.82 0.24 -10.76
N GLY A 32 1.52 0.06 -9.63
CA GLY A 32 1.67 1.04 -8.57
C GLY A 32 3.05 0.94 -7.94
N GLU A 33 3.39 1.94 -7.13
CA GLU A 33 4.55 1.88 -6.24
C GLU A 33 4.43 2.90 -5.10
N TYR A 34 4.67 2.43 -3.88
CA TYR A 34 4.94 3.25 -2.73
C TYR A 34 6.45 3.47 -2.54
N PHE A 35 6.87 4.73 -2.56
CA PHE A 35 8.25 5.12 -2.28
C PHE A 35 8.45 5.32 -0.78
N THR A 36 8.90 4.26 -0.08
CA THR A 36 9.25 4.28 1.34
C THR A 36 10.13 5.45 1.74
N GLY A 37 9.85 6.03 2.91
CA GLY A 37 10.53 7.19 3.46
C GLY A 37 10.20 8.51 2.75
N SER A 38 9.55 8.46 1.58
CA SER A 38 9.08 9.65 0.85
C SER A 38 7.58 9.88 0.97
N ASN A 39 6.81 8.90 1.48
CA ASN A 39 5.35 8.92 1.55
C ASN A 39 4.68 9.26 0.21
N VAL A 40 5.21 8.74 -0.90
CA VAL A 40 4.63 8.97 -2.24
C VAL A 40 4.09 7.66 -2.80
N PHE A 41 2.83 7.66 -3.19
CA PHE A 41 2.22 6.66 -4.05
C PHE A 41 2.32 7.10 -5.49
N CYS A 42 2.76 6.22 -6.37
CA CYS A 42 2.55 6.36 -7.79
C CYS A 42 1.54 5.32 -8.30
N LEU A 43 0.64 5.77 -9.18
CA LEU A 43 -0.28 4.91 -9.92
C LEU A 43 -0.04 5.03 -11.44
N SER A 44 0.13 3.89 -12.12
CA SER A 44 0.39 3.84 -13.55
C SER A 44 -0.90 3.99 -14.35
N THR A 45 -1.07 5.12 -15.03
CA THR A 45 -2.23 5.37 -15.90
C THR A 45 -2.23 4.51 -17.17
N ALA A 46 -1.09 3.90 -17.52
CA ALA A 46 -0.99 2.97 -18.64
C ALA A 46 -1.47 1.56 -18.29
N LEU A 47 -1.39 1.15 -17.02
CA LEU A 47 -1.70 -0.22 -16.55
C LEU A 47 -2.95 -0.29 -15.67
N VAL A 48 -3.36 0.84 -15.10
CA VAL A 48 -4.52 1.00 -14.23
C VAL A 48 -5.53 1.90 -14.93
N ASN A 49 -6.50 1.28 -15.60
CA ASN A 49 -7.49 1.95 -16.45
C ASN A 49 -8.94 1.75 -15.97
N THR A 50 -9.12 1.18 -14.78
CA THR A 50 -10.43 1.00 -14.14
C THR A 50 -10.35 1.37 -12.67
N GLU A 51 -11.45 1.84 -12.09
CA GLU A 51 -11.54 2.13 -10.65
C GLU A 51 -11.25 0.88 -9.80
N ALA A 52 -11.73 -0.29 -10.23
CA ALA A 52 -11.49 -1.54 -9.52
C ALA A 52 -9.99 -1.86 -9.40
N ARG A 53 -9.24 -1.73 -10.50
CA ARG A 53 -7.78 -1.87 -10.46
C ARG A 53 -7.11 -0.77 -9.64
N ALA A 54 -7.60 0.47 -9.72
CA ALA A 54 -7.04 1.56 -8.93
C ALA A 54 -7.20 1.30 -7.43
N VAL A 55 -8.35 0.78 -7.00
CA VAL A 55 -8.60 0.37 -5.62
C VAL A 55 -7.68 -0.77 -5.20
N GLU A 56 -7.55 -1.82 -6.02
CA GLU A 56 -6.68 -2.96 -5.74
C GLU A 56 -5.21 -2.52 -5.61
N THR A 57 -4.70 -1.77 -6.60
CA THR A 57 -3.32 -1.27 -6.58
C THR A 57 -3.09 -0.32 -5.42
N LEU A 58 -3.99 0.64 -5.16
CA LEU A 58 -3.81 1.56 -4.05
C LEU A 58 -3.89 0.84 -2.69
N ALA A 59 -4.75 -0.17 -2.55
CA ALA A 59 -4.80 -0.99 -1.34
C ALA A 59 -3.48 -1.73 -1.10
N HIS A 60 -2.86 -2.31 -2.14
CA HIS A 60 -1.54 -2.94 -2.07
C HIS A 60 -0.50 -1.94 -1.56
N GLU A 61 -0.38 -0.81 -2.22
CA GLU A 61 0.62 0.19 -1.83
C GLU A 61 0.37 0.72 -0.40
N MET A 62 -0.90 0.86 0.02
CA MET A 62 -1.22 1.31 1.37
C MET A 62 -0.80 0.31 2.46
N VAL A 63 -0.60 -0.97 2.15
CA VAL A 63 0.06 -1.91 3.07
C VAL A 63 1.51 -1.47 3.30
N HIS A 64 2.23 -1.09 2.24
CA HIS A 64 3.60 -0.57 2.34
C HIS A 64 3.69 0.75 3.10
N LEU A 65 2.69 1.62 2.98
CA LEU A 65 2.59 2.81 3.84
C LEU A 65 2.45 2.45 5.31
N ALA A 66 1.54 1.52 5.66
CA ALA A 66 1.38 1.11 7.05
C ALA A 66 2.67 0.51 7.63
N GLN A 67 3.40 -0.27 6.81
CA GLN A 67 4.71 -0.83 7.16
C GLN A 67 5.75 0.26 7.45
N ASP A 68 5.82 1.27 6.56
CA ASP A 68 6.75 2.39 6.70
C ASP A 68 6.46 3.23 7.95
N CYS A 69 5.19 3.56 8.21
CA CYS A 69 4.76 4.27 9.42
C CYS A 69 5.15 3.54 10.71
N ALA A 70 5.14 2.21 10.69
CA ALA A 70 5.51 1.41 11.84
C ALA A 70 7.02 1.23 12.02
N GLY A 71 7.84 1.91 11.22
CA GLY A 71 9.30 1.91 11.31
C GLY A 71 9.99 0.79 10.52
N GLY A 72 9.24 0.04 9.71
CA GLY A 72 9.75 -1.06 8.88
C GLY A 72 9.91 -0.62 7.43
N GLY A 73 11.03 0.04 7.09
CA GLY A 73 11.33 0.37 5.70
C GLY A 73 11.39 -0.88 4.80
N LEU A 74 11.08 -0.72 3.50
CA LEU A 74 10.91 -1.74 2.44
C LEU A 74 12.07 -2.73 2.21
N GLN A 75 13.13 -2.77 3.02
CA GLN A 75 14.26 -3.72 2.89
C GLN A 75 14.96 -4.06 4.22
N THR A 76 14.23 -4.33 5.30
CA THR A 76 14.85 -4.82 6.55
C THR A 76 14.11 -6.05 7.06
N ASP A 77 14.79 -7.05 7.64
CA ASP A 77 14.19 -8.23 8.28
C ASP A 77 13.19 -7.90 9.40
N ALA A 78 13.08 -6.62 9.79
CA ALA A 78 11.91 -6.04 10.47
C ALA A 78 10.61 -6.14 9.62
N TYR A 79 10.72 -6.72 8.43
CA TYR A 79 9.73 -6.98 7.38
C TYR A 79 8.54 -7.82 7.80
N ALA A 80 8.64 -8.61 8.86
CA ALA A 80 7.56 -9.51 9.24
C ALA A 80 7.17 -9.43 10.72
N LEU A 81 7.35 -8.25 11.29
CA LEU A 81 6.62 -7.80 12.46
C LEU A 81 5.80 -6.61 11.98
N LEU A 82 4.48 -6.72 11.85
CA LEU A 82 3.62 -6.26 12.95
C LEU A 82 2.35 -7.09 13.19
N LEU A 83 2.10 -8.18 12.45
CA LEU A 83 0.76 -8.82 12.45
C LEU A 83 0.71 -10.34 12.58
N SER A 84 1.82 -11.04 12.82
CA SER A 84 1.81 -12.51 12.86
C SER A 84 2.63 -13.05 14.02
N ASP A 85 2.07 -14.02 14.76
CA ASP A 85 2.76 -14.78 15.80
C ASP A 85 3.80 -15.79 15.22
N GLN A 86 4.11 -15.70 13.91
CA GLN A 86 5.02 -16.59 13.19
C GLN A 86 6.40 -15.97 12.92
N PRO A 87 7.45 -16.80 12.68
CA PRO A 87 8.79 -16.29 12.37
C PRO A 87 8.81 -15.44 11.09
N PRO A 88 9.45 -14.26 11.11
CA PRO A 88 9.38 -13.32 10.01
C PRO A 88 10.07 -13.81 8.72
N SER A 89 9.41 -13.70 7.56
CA SER A 89 10.04 -13.83 6.23
C SER A 89 9.41 -12.87 5.21
N VAL A 90 10.19 -12.41 4.22
CA VAL A 90 9.73 -11.54 3.13
C VAL A 90 8.56 -12.16 2.36
N ALA A 91 8.63 -13.46 2.06
CA ALA A 91 7.57 -14.16 1.35
C ALA A 91 6.26 -14.23 2.15
N ALA A 92 6.33 -14.41 3.47
CA ALA A 92 5.14 -14.43 4.32
C ALA A 92 4.49 -13.03 4.43
N ALA A 93 5.31 -11.97 4.48
CA ALA A 93 4.82 -10.59 4.49
C ALA A 93 4.15 -10.20 3.16
N GLU A 94 4.72 -10.61 2.03
CA GLU A 94 4.11 -10.43 0.72
C GLU A 94 2.79 -11.22 0.61
N ASP A 95 2.75 -12.48 1.05
CA ASP A 95 1.52 -13.28 1.05
C ASP A 95 0.42 -12.67 1.93
N GLU A 96 0.75 -12.19 3.13
CA GLU A 96 -0.22 -11.49 4.01
C GLU A 96 -0.70 -10.18 3.38
N ALA A 97 0.19 -9.38 2.77
CA ALA A 97 -0.17 -8.18 2.01
C ALA A 97 -1.17 -8.53 0.88
N TYR A 98 -0.88 -9.57 0.09
CA TYR A 98 -1.76 -10.05 -0.97
C TYR A 98 -3.14 -10.50 -0.47
N GLN A 99 -3.23 -11.05 0.74
CA GLN A 99 -4.54 -11.36 1.34
C GLN A 99 -5.26 -10.10 1.82
N LEU A 100 -4.54 -9.13 2.38
CA LEU A 100 -5.10 -7.87 2.90
C LEU A 100 -5.61 -6.96 1.77
N GLU A 101 -4.94 -6.95 0.62
CA GLU A 101 -5.33 -6.21 -0.58
C GLU A 101 -6.75 -6.53 -1.07
N ARG A 102 -7.19 -7.77 -0.85
CA ARG A 102 -8.53 -8.23 -1.22
C ARG A 102 -9.63 -7.62 -0.35
N ASP A 103 -9.26 -7.00 0.77
CA ASP A 103 -10.16 -6.25 1.65
C ASP A 103 -9.61 -4.83 1.95
N PRO A 104 -9.90 -3.86 1.08
CA PRO A 104 -9.47 -2.47 1.25
C PRO A 104 -9.88 -1.83 2.59
N ARG A 105 -10.92 -2.34 3.27
CA ARG A 105 -11.33 -1.80 4.58
C ARG A 105 -10.36 -2.20 5.67
N ARG A 106 -9.86 -3.43 5.61
CA ARG A 106 -8.85 -3.92 6.55
C ARG A 106 -7.51 -3.22 6.36
N VAL A 107 -7.15 -2.86 5.12
CA VAL A 107 -5.99 -2.01 4.84
C VAL A 107 -6.15 -0.62 5.48
N VAL A 108 -7.34 -0.01 5.41
CA VAL A 108 -7.61 1.27 6.08
C VAL A 108 -7.42 1.17 7.60
N GLU A 109 -7.91 0.11 8.22
CA GLU A 109 -7.72 -0.13 9.66
C GLU A 109 -6.24 -0.29 10.00
N LEU A 110 -5.48 -0.99 9.16
CA LEU A 110 -4.05 -1.18 9.34
C LEU A 110 -3.26 0.13 9.26
N VAL A 111 -3.52 0.95 8.24
CA VAL A 111 -2.90 2.28 8.11
C VAL A 111 -3.26 3.15 9.32
N ARG A 112 -4.51 3.10 9.78
CA ARG A 112 -4.94 3.85 10.97
C ARG A 112 -4.23 3.43 12.24
N LEU A 113 -3.93 2.14 12.39
CA LEU A 113 -3.25 1.61 13.57
C LEU A 113 -1.78 2.05 13.65
N HIS A 114 -1.12 2.27 12.51
CA HIS A 114 0.32 2.47 12.45
C HIS A 114 0.76 3.89 12.09
N CYS A 115 -0.06 4.67 11.40
CA CYS A 115 0.29 6.02 10.95
C CYS A 115 -0.28 7.16 11.83
N TYR A 116 -1.03 6.85 12.88
CA TYR A 116 -1.65 7.80 13.81
C TYR A 116 -1.29 7.47 15.25
#